data_AF-A0AAV0TCB8-F1
#
_entry.id   AF-A0AAV0TCB8-F1
#
_cell.length_a   1.000
_cell.length_b   1.000
_cell.length_c   1.000
_cell.angle_alpha   90.00
_cell.angle_beta   90.00
_cell.angle_gamma   90.00
#
_symmetry.space_group_name_H-M   'P 1'
#
loop_
_entity.id
_entity.type
_entity.pdbx_description
1 polymer ?
#
loop_
_entity_poly.entity_id
_entity_poly.type
_entity_poly.pdbx_seq_one_letter_code
_entity_poly.pdbx_strand_id
1 'polypeptide(L)'
;MSSKTLQGDPRRPGNLYPFVREPVNSDDAPGDWYAFFSLALGFLAFIMKWKEMAWGSLLLCMGSFINMKSQDMNTTQIAMSFFFSTSALVSAYVGAMRPGMPMPPSAQTAEAPAL
;
A
#
# COMPACT_ATOMS: atom_id res chain seq x y z
N MET A 1 44.50 -50.35 -7.73
CA MET A 1 43.84 -49.42 -8.69
C MET A 1 44.12 -48.01 -8.22
N SER A 2 44.92 -47.24 -8.96
CA SER A 2 45.27 -45.86 -8.62
C SER A 2 44.06 -44.97 -8.87
N SER A 3 43.44 -44.43 -7.82
CA SER A 3 42.40 -43.42 -7.95
C SER A 3 43.03 -42.14 -8.45
N LYS A 4 42.91 -41.88 -9.75
CA LYS A 4 43.24 -40.56 -10.31
C LYS A 4 42.22 -39.56 -9.77
N THR A 5 42.57 -38.90 -8.67
CA THR A 5 41.83 -37.72 -8.20
C THR A 5 42.05 -36.60 -9.21
N LEU A 6 41.13 -36.49 -10.17
CA LEU A 6 41.07 -35.36 -11.09
C LEU A 6 40.84 -34.09 -10.27
N GLN A 7 41.80 -33.18 -10.33
CA GLN A 7 41.74 -31.89 -9.66
C GLN A 7 40.59 -31.10 -10.30
N GLY A 8 39.56 -30.77 -9.52
CA GLY A 8 38.37 -30.06 -9.99
C GLY A 8 37.14 -30.92 -10.31
N ASP A 9 37.09 -32.20 -9.92
CA ASP A 9 35.87 -33.01 -10.06
C ASP A 9 34.68 -32.40 -9.27
N PRO A 10 33.60 -31.93 -9.94
CA PRO A 10 32.43 -31.33 -9.29
C PRO A 10 31.66 -32.31 -8.39
N ARG A 11 31.88 -33.62 -8.54
CA ARG A 11 31.17 -34.68 -7.80
C ARG A 11 31.87 -35.07 -6.50
N ARG A 12 32.92 -34.35 -6.09
CA ARG A 12 33.66 -34.64 -4.85
C ARG A 12 32.77 -34.47 -3.62
N PRO A 13 32.66 -35.49 -2.73
CA PRO A 13 31.80 -35.42 -1.56
C PRO A 13 32.24 -34.33 -0.55
N GLY A 14 33.51 -33.91 -0.57
CA GLY A 14 34.03 -32.84 0.29
C GLY A 14 33.72 -31.40 -0.19
N ASN A 15 33.17 -31.23 -1.39
CA ASN A 15 32.82 -29.91 -1.96
C ASN A 15 31.30 -29.66 -1.97
N LEU A 16 30.52 -30.50 -1.27
CA LEU A 16 29.10 -30.26 -1.03
C LEU A 16 28.97 -29.21 0.07
N TYR A 17 28.74 -27.96 -0.30
CA TYR A 17 28.32 -26.91 0.63
C TYR A 17 26.82 -26.67 0.47
N PRO A 18 26.09 -26.36 1.57
CA PRO A 18 24.70 -25.91 1.48
C PRO A 18 24.60 -24.70 0.56
N PHE A 19 23.55 -24.66 -0.26
CA PHE A 19 23.29 -23.51 -1.12
C PHE A 19 23.12 -22.26 -0.26
N VAL A 20 24.05 -21.31 -0.39
CA VAL A 20 23.95 -19.98 0.18
C VAL A 20 23.27 -19.11 -0.86
N ARG A 21 22.07 -18.61 -0.55
CA ARG A 21 21.44 -17.58 -1.39
C ARG A 21 22.34 -16.36 -1.36
N GLU A 22 22.71 -15.89 -2.55
CA GLU A 22 23.44 -14.63 -2.69
C GLU A 22 22.61 -13.53 -2.02
N PRO A 23 23.21 -12.70 -1.15
CA PRO A 23 22.49 -11.62 -0.49
C PRO A 23 21.98 -10.67 -1.57
N VAL A 24 20.68 -10.66 -1.80
CA VAL A 24 20.04 -9.69 -2.69
C VAL A 24 20.16 -8.34 -2.01
N ASN A 25 20.77 -7.38 -2.70
CA ASN A 25 20.89 -6.02 -2.19
C ASN A 25 19.48 -5.42 -2.08
N SER A 26 19.13 -4.86 -0.93
CA SER A 26 17.79 -4.29 -0.69
C SER A 26 17.49 -3.11 -1.64
N ASP A 27 18.52 -2.44 -2.18
CA ASP A 27 18.39 -1.41 -3.22
C ASP A 27 17.99 -1.97 -4.60
N ASP A 28 18.18 -3.26 -4.85
CA ASP A 28 17.73 -3.96 -6.07
C ASP A 28 16.36 -4.62 -5.89
N ALA A 29 15.72 -4.47 -4.72
CA ALA A 29 14.40 -5.03 -4.49
C ALA A 29 13.36 -4.33 -5.39
N PRO A 30 12.49 -5.08 -6.10
CA PRO A 30 11.45 -4.48 -6.91
C PRO A 30 10.51 -3.66 -6.02
N GLY A 31 10.36 -2.37 -6.33
CA GLY A 31 9.55 -1.44 -5.54
C GLY A 31 8.09 -1.87 -5.40
N ASP A 32 7.44 -1.42 -4.32
CA ASP A 32 6.05 -1.72 -4.04
C ASP A 32 5.09 -0.91 -4.94
N TRP A 33 4.76 -1.49 -6.09
CA TRP A 33 3.79 -0.90 -7.01
C TRP A 33 2.39 -0.79 -6.40
N TYR A 34 1.99 -1.72 -5.53
CA TYR A 34 0.66 -1.68 -4.90
C TYR A 34 0.56 -0.51 -3.93
N ALA A 35 1.56 -0.28 -3.08
CA ALA A 35 1.61 0.90 -2.21
C ALA A 35 1.69 2.21 -3.01
N PHE A 36 2.50 2.25 -4.07
CA PHE A 36 2.57 3.43 -4.93
C PHE A 36 1.23 3.78 -5.56
N PHE A 37 0.55 2.81 -6.19
CA PHE A 37 -0.76 3.04 -6.80
C PHE A 37 -1.83 3.33 -5.74
N SER A 38 -1.77 2.69 -4.58
CA SER A 38 -2.64 2.99 -3.44
C SER A 38 -2.53 4.47 -3.04
N LEU A 39 -1.30 4.98 -2.87
CA LEU A 39 -1.07 6.38 -2.53
C LEU A 39 -1.64 7.33 -3.61
N ALA A 40 -1.37 7.05 -4.89
CA ALA A 40 -1.84 7.88 -6.00
C ALA A 40 -3.37 7.91 -6.12
N LEU A 41 -4.03 6.74 -6.05
CA LEU A 41 -5.48 6.63 -6.05
C LEU A 41 -6.10 7.24 -4.79
N GLY A 42 -5.46 7.05 -3.64
CA GLY A 42 -5.86 7.67 -2.40
C GLY A 42 -5.88 9.19 -2.55
N PHE A 43 -4.80 9.78 -3.07
CA PHE A 43 -4.69 11.23 -3.28
C PHE A 43 -5.80 11.76 -4.18
N LEU A 44 -6.04 11.09 -5.30
CA LEU A 44 -7.09 11.45 -6.22
C LEU A 44 -8.49 11.32 -5.59
N ALA A 45 -8.73 10.22 -4.84
CA ALA A 45 -9.98 9.99 -4.12
C ALA A 45 -10.23 11.03 -3.03
N PHE A 46 -9.17 11.47 -2.34
CA PHE A 46 -9.24 12.49 -1.30
C PHE A 46 -9.69 13.85 -1.85
N ILE A 47 -9.18 14.25 -3.02
CA ILE A 47 -9.55 15.51 -3.68
C ILE A 47 -10.95 15.41 -4.31
N MET A 48 -11.22 14.35 -5.06
CA MET A 48 -12.47 14.21 -5.81
C MET A 48 -13.65 13.70 -4.98
N LYS A 49 -13.40 13.20 -3.76
CA LYS A 49 -14.39 12.56 -2.87
C LYS A 49 -15.14 11.40 -3.53
N TRP A 50 -14.47 10.67 -4.42
CA TRP A 50 -15.05 9.53 -5.13
C TRP A 50 -14.90 8.25 -4.30
N LYS A 51 -16.04 7.68 -3.92
CA LYS A 51 -16.12 6.50 -3.05
C LYS A 51 -15.41 5.29 -3.66
N GLU A 52 -15.62 5.03 -4.95
CA GLU A 52 -15.01 3.90 -5.66
C GLU A 52 -13.48 3.96 -5.66
N MET A 53 -12.90 5.15 -5.86
CA MET A 53 -11.45 5.32 -5.83
C MET A 53 -10.87 5.20 -4.42
N ALA A 54 -11.60 5.63 -3.40
CA ALA A 54 -11.19 5.44 -2.01
C ALA A 54 -11.16 3.96 -1.61
N TRP A 55 -12.15 3.19 -2.05
CA TRP A 55 -12.16 1.73 -1.88
C TRP A 55 -11.06 1.05 -2.70
N GLY A 56 -10.85 1.47 -3.95
CA GLY A 56 -9.75 0.96 -4.79
C GLY A 56 -8.37 1.21 -4.17
N SER A 57 -8.14 2.41 -3.63
CA SER A 57 -6.95 2.76 -2.86
C SER A 57 -6.74 1.82 -1.66
N LEU A 58 -7.81 1.51 -0.93
CA LEU A 58 -7.74 0.67 0.27
C LEU A 58 -7.43 -0.79 -0.08
N LEU A 59 -8.03 -1.32 -1.14
CA LEU A 59 -7.77 -2.68 -1.62
C LEU A 59 -6.33 -2.84 -2.13
N LEU A 60 -5.80 -1.83 -2.83
CA LEU A 60 -4.39 -1.82 -3.24
C LEU A 60 -3.45 -1.75 -2.03
N CYS A 61 -3.80 -0.98 -1.00
CA CYS A 61 -3.05 -0.96 0.26
C CYS A 61 -3.02 -2.35 0.92
N MET A 62 -4.17 -3.05 0.96
CA MET A 62 -4.25 -4.42 1.46
C MET A 62 -3.46 -5.41 0.59
N GLY A 63 -3.47 -5.21 -0.73
CA GLY A 63 -2.66 -5.98 -1.67
C GLY A 63 -1.15 -5.84 -1.40
N SER A 64 -0.69 -4.63 -1.06
CA SER A 64 0.68 -4.37 -0.63
C SER A 64 1.04 -5.17 0.64
N PHE A 65 0.17 -5.20 1.66
CA PHE A 65 0.38 -6.00 2.87
C PHE A 65 0.49 -7.51 2.58
N ILE A 66 -0.34 -8.04 1.69
CA ILE A 66 -0.29 -9.47 1.31
C ILE A 66 0.99 -9.78 0.51
N ASN A 67 1.49 -8.79 -0.24
CA ASN A 67 2.70 -8.91 -1.04
C ASN A 67 3.99 -8.64 -0.25
N MET A 68 3.93 -8.41 1.07
CA MET A 68 5.10 -8.25 1.96
C MET A 68 5.88 -9.56 2.19
N LYS A 69 6.32 -10.20 1.11
CA LYS A 69 7.13 -11.43 1.15
C LYS A 69 8.64 -11.16 1.14
N SER A 70 9.07 -9.95 0.77
CA SER A 70 10.48 -9.54 0.84
C SER A 70 10.72 -8.79 2.13
N GLN A 71 11.74 -9.20 2.90
CA GLN A 71 12.18 -8.48 4.09
C GLN A 71 12.72 -7.06 3.79
N ASP A 72 12.82 -6.71 2.50
CA ASP A 72 13.34 -5.45 1.97
C ASP A 72 12.26 -4.42 1.61
N MET A 73 10.98 -4.70 1.80
CA MET A 73 9.94 -3.74 1.45
C MET A 73 9.95 -2.50 2.35
N ASN A 74 9.83 -1.32 1.75
CA ASN A 74 9.81 -0.04 2.45
C ASN A 74 8.50 0.09 3.27
N THR A 75 8.57 -0.36 4.52
CA THR A 75 7.45 -0.30 5.48
C THR A 75 6.93 1.11 5.70
N THR A 76 7.78 2.12 5.55
CA THR A 76 7.38 3.54 5.67
C THR A 76 6.46 3.93 4.52
N GLN A 77 6.73 3.49 3.30
CA GLN A 77 5.85 3.72 2.14
C GLN A 77 4.48 3.05 2.32
N ILE A 78 4.46 1.82 2.84
CA ILE A 78 3.22 1.09 3.12
C ILE A 78 2.41 1.81 4.20
N ALA A 79 3.06 2.25 5.28
CA ALA A 79 2.42 3.02 6.33
C ALA A 79 1.84 4.35 5.82
N MET A 80 2.60 5.10 5.01
CA MET A 80 2.13 6.33 4.37
C MET A 80 0.90 6.06 3.49
N SER A 81 0.94 4.99 2.68
CA SER A 81 -0.16 4.60 1.81
C SER A 81 -1.42 4.23 2.60
N PHE A 82 -1.25 3.54 3.73
CA PHE A 82 -2.34 3.18 4.64
C PHE A 82 -3.01 4.39 5.29
N PHE A 83 -2.22 5.31 5.87
CA PHE A 83 -2.75 6.53 6.46
C PHE A 83 -3.47 7.40 5.43
N PHE A 84 -2.90 7.48 4.23
CA PHE A 84 -3.51 8.25 3.16
C PHE A 84 -4.82 7.61 2.68
N SER A 85 -4.82 6.29 2.43
CA SER A 85 -5.99 5.57 1.95
C SER A 85 -7.15 5.61 2.95
N THR A 86 -6.88 5.50 4.25
CA THR A 86 -7.91 5.61 5.30
C THR A 86 -8.46 7.04 5.38
N SER A 87 -7.60 8.05 5.28
CA SER A 87 -8.01 9.46 5.23
C SER A 87 -8.86 9.78 4.00
N ALA A 88 -8.51 9.21 2.84
CA ALA A 88 -9.30 9.32 1.60
C ALA A 88 -10.69 8.69 1.75
N LEU A 89 -10.78 7.53 2.41
CA LEU A 89 -12.06 6.90 2.73
C LEU A 89 -12.90 7.81 3.62
N VAL A 90 -12.34 8.28 4.74
CA VAL A 90 -13.04 9.20 5.64
C VAL A 90 -13.51 10.46 4.89
N SER A 91 -12.66 11.08 4.07
CA SER A 91 -13.00 12.27 3.27
C SER A 91 -14.17 12.03 2.31
N ALA A 92 -14.22 10.86 1.66
CA ALA A 92 -15.30 10.48 0.75
C ALA A 92 -16.67 10.31 1.45
N TYR A 93 -16.68 10.04 2.77
CA TYR A 93 -17.91 9.85 3.55
C TYR A 93 -18.30 11.07 4.41
N VAL A 94 -17.34 11.82 4.95
CA VAL A 94 -17.59 12.96 5.86
C VAL A 94 -18.06 14.23 5.12
N GLY A 95 -17.78 14.35 3.83
CA GLY A 95 -18.14 15.53 3.02
C GLY A 95 -19.42 15.41 2.18
N ALA A 96 -20.16 14.30 2.26
CA ALA A 96 -21.36 14.07 1.44
C ALA A 96 -22.64 14.75 1.98
N MET A 97 -22.53 15.65 2.98
CA MET A 97 -23.50 16.73 3.12
C MET A 97 -23.42 17.58 1.86
N ARG A 98 -24.27 17.24 0.89
CA ARG A 98 -24.40 17.91 -0.39
C ARG A 98 -24.46 19.43 -0.18
N PRO A 99 -23.61 20.22 -0.85
CA PRO A 99 -23.90 21.63 -1.07
C PRO A 99 -25.24 21.68 -1.82
N GLY A 100 -26.33 21.99 -1.12
CA GLY A 100 -27.68 22.01 -1.68
C GLY A 100 -28.70 21.05 -1.09
N MET A 101 -28.48 20.41 0.08
CA MET A 101 -29.64 19.95 0.85
C MET A 101 -30.42 21.20 1.33
N PRO A 102 -31.69 21.39 0.96
CA PRO A 102 -32.51 22.43 1.56
C PRO A 102 -32.57 22.15 3.06
N MET A 103 -32.17 23.14 3.86
CA MET A 103 -32.29 23.10 5.31
C MET A 103 -33.74 22.72 5.67
N PRO A 104 -33.96 21.79 6.62
CA PRO A 104 -35.30 21.51 7.09
C PRO A 104 -35.94 22.81 7.60
N PRO A 105 -37.20 23.09 7.26
CA PRO A 105 -37.87 24.37 7.55
C PRO A 105 -37.96 24.72 9.04
N SER A 106 -37.69 23.76 9.94
CA SER A 106 -37.60 23.98 11.38
C SER A 106 -36.40 24.82 11.83
N ALA A 107 -35.40 25.03 10.98
CA ALA A 107 -34.24 25.87 11.30
C ALA A 107 -34.43 27.35 10.93
N GLN A 108 -35.47 27.70 10.16
CA GLN A 108 -35.72 29.09 9.73
C GLN A 108 -36.48 29.91 10.79
N THR A 109 -37.17 29.27 11.73
CA THR A 109 -38.00 29.97 12.73
C THR A 109 -37.24 30.46 13.97
N ALA A 110 -35.94 30.21 14.08
CA ALA A 110 -35.15 30.62 15.25
C ALA A 110 -34.49 32.01 15.13
N GLU A 111 -34.49 32.62 13.95
CA GLU A 111 -33.78 33.90 13.69
C GLU A 111 -34.70 35.04 13.22
N ALA A 112 -35.93 35.13 13.74
CA ALA A 112 -36.67 36.39 13.64
C ALA A 112 -36.22 37.32 14.78
N PRO A 113 -35.45 38.40 14.51
CA PRO A 113 -35.25 39.44 15.50
C PRO A 113 -36.59 40.13 15.76
N ALA A 114 -37.04 40.09 17.01
CA ALA A 114 -38.15 40.91 17.46
C ALA A 114 -37.74 42.39 17.32
N LEU A 115 -38.40 43.09 16.38
CA LEU A 115 -38.50 44.55 16.35
C LEU A 115 -39.89 44.94 16.82
#